data_AF-A0A7W0N0N0-F1
#
_entry.id   AF-A0A7W0N0N0-F1
#
_cell.length_a   1.000
_cell.length_b   1.000
_cell.length_c   1.000
_cell.angle_alpha   90.00
_cell.angle_beta   90.00
_cell.angle_gamma   90.00
#
_symmetry.space_group_name_H-M   'P 1'
#
loop_
_entity.id
_entity.type
_entity.pdbx_description
1 polymer ?
#
loop_
_entity_poly.entity_id
_entity_poly.type
_entity_poly.pdbx_seq_one_letter_code
_entity_poly.pdbx_strand_id
1 'polypeptide(L)'
;MASSLNVLPAIDVLGEEAVRLEQGDFDRVTVKAAEPEALARRFAGAGARLLHLVDLDGARSGRPRPELVARIVTAATPARVQASGGIRSLDD
;
A
#
# COMPACT_ATOMS: atom_id res chain seq x y z
N MET A 1 5.94 30.93 5.84
CA MET A 1 5.60 29.91 4.82
C MET A 1 4.50 29.04 5.39
N ALA A 2 3.37 28.89 4.70
CA ALA A 2 2.32 28.00 5.16
C ALA A 2 2.84 26.55 5.08
N SER A 3 2.77 25.82 6.18
CA SER A 3 2.97 24.37 6.17
C SER A 3 1.84 23.75 5.35
N SER A 4 2.16 23.11 4.23
CA SER A 4 1.17 22.39 3.43
C SER A 4 0.91 21.02 4.06
N LEU A 5 -0.36 20.74 4.37
CA LEU A 5 -0.79 19.41 4.79
C LEU A 5 -0.84 18.48 3.57
N ASN A 6 -0.03 17.42 3.59
CA ASN A 6 -0.09 16.36 2.58
C ASN A 6 -0.87 15.17 3.13
N VAL A 7 -1.94 14.77 2.44
CA VAL A 7 -2.69 13.56 2.74
C VAL A 7 -2.14 12.42 1.88
N LEU A 8 -1.72 11.33 2.51
CA LEU A 8 -1.22 10.13 1.85
C LEU A 8 -2.22 8.99 2.08
N PRO A 9 -3.04 8.63 1.08
CA PRO A 9 -3.88 7.44 1.16
C PRO A 9 -3.01 6.19 1.29
N ALA A 10 -3.39 5.29 2.20
CA ALA A 10 -2.69 4.02 2.43
C ALA A 10 -3.51 2.83 1.91
N ILE A 11 -2.81 1.84 1.36
CA ILE A 11 -3.36 0.55 0.96
C ILE A 11 -2.52 -0.53 1.65
N ASP A 12 -3.12 -1.28 2.56
CA ASP A 12 -2.49 -2.43 3.19
C ASP A 12 -2.95 -3.69 2.44
N VAL A 13 -2.02 -4.55 2.04
CA VAL A 13 -2.31 -5.73 1.21
C VAL A 13 -1.94 -7.00 1.95
N LEU A 14 -2.91 -7.91 2.08
CA LEU A 14 -2.74 -9.26 2.62
C LEU A 14 -3.28 -10.27 1.59
N GLY A 15 -2.42 -11.18 1.15
CA GLY A 15 -2.64 -11.99 -0.04
C GLY A 15 -2.75 -11.09 -1.28
N GLU A 16 -3.87 -11.24 -1.99
CA GLU A 16 -4.27 -10.41 -3.13
C GLU A 16 -5.32 -9.34 -2.77
N GLU A 17 -5.72 -9.26 -1.49
CA GLU A 17 -6.80 -8.38 -1.03
C GLU A 17 -6.24 -7.13 -0.37
N ALA A 18 -6.91 -5.99 -0.56
CA ALA A 18 -6.69 -4.81 0.27
C ALA A 18 -7.46 -4.97 1.58
N VAL A 19 -6.80 -4.76 2.72
CA VAL A 19 -7.36 -5.04 4.04
C VAL A 19 -7.17 -3.89 5.02
N ARG A 20 -7.87 -3.96 6.15
CA ARG A 20 -7.63 -3.13 7.33
C ARG A 20 -7.53 -4.04 8.55
N LEU A 21 -6.36 -4.06 9.19
CA LEU A 21 -6.17 -4.76 10.46
C LEU A 21 -6.60 -3.86 11.63
N GLU A 22 -7.25 -4.44 12.65
CA GLU A 22 -7.45 -3.77 13.92
C GLU A 22 -6.14 -3.78 14.70
N GLN A 23 -5.56 -2.62 14.97
CA GLN A 23 -4.31 -2.49 15.76
C GLN A 23 -3.12 -3.33 15.23
N GLY A 24 -3.12 -3.66 13.93
CA GLY A 24 -2.06 -4.47 13.31
C GLY A 24 -2.19 -5.99 13.56
N ASP A 25 -3.29 -6.44 14.16
CA ASP A 25 -3.54 -7.85 14.40
C ASP A 25 -4.03 -8.56 13.12
N PHE A 26 -3.25 -9.53 12.66
CA PHE A 26 -3.52 -10.31 11.43
C PHE A 26 -4.76 -11.18 11.54
N ASP A 27 -5.16 -11.54 12.76
CA ASP A 27 -6.36 -12.35 13.00
C ASP A 27 -7.62 -11.47 13.09
N ARG A 28 -7.46 -10.13 13.12
CA ARG A 28 -8.56 -9.16 13.25
C ARG A 28 -8.65 -8.25 12.04
N VAL A 29 -9.01 -8.84 10.90
CA VAL A 29 -9.32 -8.10 9.66
C VAL A 29 -10.71 -7.46 9.78
N THR A 30 -10.77 -6.13 9.73
CA THR A 30 -12.00 -5.33 9.89
C THR A 30 -12.64 -4.93 8.57
N VAL A 31 -11.84 -4.83 7.51
CA VAL A 31 -12.30 -4.50 6.15
C VAL A 31 -11.54 -5.36 5.17
N LYS A 32 -12.24 -5.84 4.14
CA LYS A 32 -11.68 -6.46 2.94
C LYS A 32 -12.22 -5.77 1.70
N ALA A 33 -11.33 -5.39 0.79
CA ALA A 33 -11.65 -4.89 -0.53
C ALA A 33 -10.86 -5.73 -1.55
N ALA A 34 -11.53 -6.18 -2.61
CA ALA A 34 -10.99 -7.24 -3.45
C ALA A 34 -9.73 -6.82 -4.24
N GLU A 35 -9.66 -5.59 -4.74
CA GLU A 35 -8.61 -5.20 -5.69
C GLU A 35 -7.80 -3.98 -5.21
N PRO A 36 -6.57 -4.19 -4.69
CA PRO A 36 -5.65 -3.12 -4.31
C PRO A 36 -5.42 -2.09 -5.43
N GLU A 37 -5.30 -2.54 -6.69
CA GLU A 37 -5.09 -1.65 -7.83
C GLU A 37 -6.31 -0.77 -8.12
N ALA A 38 -7.53 -1.26 -7.84
CA ALA A 38 -8.73 -0.46 -7.99
C ALA A 38 -8.74 0.69 -6.98
N LEU A 39 -8.29 0.46 -5.75
CA LEU A 39 -8.10 1.52 -4.76
C LEU A 39 -7.01 2.50 -5.17
N ALA A 40 -5.88 2.00 -5.70
CA ALA A 40 -4.80 2.84 -6.21
C ALA A 40 -5.28 3.78 -7.32
N ARG A 41 -5.99 3.24 -8.34
CA ARG A 41 -6.62 4.03 -9.41
C ARG A 41 -7.59 5.06 -8.86
N ARG A 42 -8.41 4.68 -7.87
CA ARG A 42 -9.39 5.58 -7.26
C ARG A 42 -8.71 6.74 -6.53
N PHE A 43 -7.67 6.48 -5.74
CA PHE A 43 -6.94 7.53 -5.03
C PHE A 43 -6.21 8.46 -5.99
N ALA A 44 -5.54 7.92 -7.01
CA ALA A 44 -4.90 8.72 -8.06
C ALA A 44 -5.92 9.60 -8.80
N GLY A 45 -7.06 9.03 -9.20
CA GLY A 45 -8.16 9.76 -9.84
C GLY A 45 -8.79 10.85 -8.96
N ALA A 46 -8.74 10.68 -7.64
CA ALA A 46 -9.17 11.69 -6.67
C ALA A 46 -8.13 12.80 -6.41
N GLY A 47 -6.98 12.76 -7.08
CA GLY A 47 -5.94 13.79 -7.00
C GLY A 47 -4.79 13.48 -6.04
N ALA A 48 -4.73 12.27 -5.47
CA ALA A 48 -3.58 11.87 -4.66
C ALA A 48 -2.29 11.91 -5.51
N ARG A 49 -1.24 12.53 -4.96
CA ARG A 49 0.07 12.64 -5.63
C ARG A 49 1.10 11.63 -5.09
N LEU A 50 0.81 11.05 -3.93
CA LEU A 50 1.63 10.05 -3.27
C LEU A 50 0.70 9.09 -2.52
N LEU A 51 0.86 7.79 -2.75
CA LEU A 51 0.20 6.72 -2.02
C LEU A 51 1.21 6.00 -1.14
N HIS A 52 0.72 5.45 -0.03
CA HIS A 52 1.48 4.56 0.83
C HIS A 52 0.98 3.11 0.64
N LEU A 53 1.88 2.18 0.36
CA LEU A 53 1.59 0.77 0.19
C LEU A 53 2.29 -0.03 1.30
N VAL A 54 1.53 -0.90 1.97
CA VAL A 54 2.08 -1.85 2.96
C VAL A 54 1.81 -3.27 2.48
N ASP A 55 2.87 -4.00 2.16
CA ASP A 55 2.83 -5.44 1.96
C ASP A 55 2.85 -6.16 3.33
N LEU A 56 1.68 -6.63 3.78
CA LEU A 56 1.55 -7.28 5.09
C LEU A 56 2.13 -8.70 5.09
N ASP A 57 2.08 -9.43 3.97
CA ASP A 57 2.75 -10.73 3.87
C ASP A 57 4.26 -10.58 3.87
N GLY A 58 4.77 -9.57 3.17
CA GLY A 58 6.17 -9.23 3.19
C GLY A 58 6.61 -8.80 4.59
N ALA A 59 5.83 -7.96 5.27
CA ALA A 59 6.10 -7.57 6.66
C ALA A 59 6.16 -8.79 7.59
N ARG A 60 5.22 -9.73 7.46
CA ARG A 60 5.15 -10.96 8.27
C ARG A 60 6.28 -11.94 7.97
N SER A 61 6.56 -12.19 6.69
CA SER A 61 7.55 -13.19 6.24
C SER A 61 8.98 -12.65 6.24
N GLY A 62 9.15 -11.33 6.13
CA GLY A 62 10.45 -10.71 5.88
C GLY A 62 10.96 -10.79 4.47
N ARG A 63 10.08 -11.00 3.50
CA ARG A 63 10.42 -11.11 2.08
C ARG A 63 9.56 -10.13 1.29
N PRO A 64 10.12 -9.08 0.68
CA PRO A 64 9.32 -8.14 -0.09
C PRO A 64 8.72 -8.81 -1.34
N ARG A 65 7.56 -8.30 -1.79
CA ARG A 65 6.89 -8.70 -3.03
C ARG A 65 7.01 -7.60 -4.11
N PRO A 66 8.11 -7.52 -4.87
CA PRO A 66 8.33 -6.46 -5.86
C PRO A 66 7.26 -6.46 -6.97
N GLU A 67 6.68 -7.61 -7.31
CA GLU A 67 5.60 -7.76 -8.28
C GLU A 67 4.31 -7.06 -7.83
N LEU A 68 3.97 -7.12 -6.54
CA LEU A 68 2.86 -6.36 -5.96
C LEU A 68 3.13 -4.86 -6.06
N VAL A 69 4.34 -4.44 -5.69
CA VAL A 69 4.74 -3.02 -5.78
C VAL A 69 4.62 -2.51 -7.21
N ALA A 70 5.11 -3.26 -8.20
CA ALA A 70 5.04 -2.89 -9.61
C ALA A 70 3.60 -2.71 -10.09
N ARG A 71 2.69 -3.65 -9.77
CA ARG A 71 1.26 -3.58 -10.11
C ARG A 71 0.62 -2.31 -9.54
N ILE A 72 0.89 -2.00 -8.28
CA ILE A 72 0.33 -0.82 -7.60
C ILE A 72 0.90 0.48 -8.17
N VAL A 73 2.20 0.54 -8.46
CA VAL A 73 2.83 1.70 -9.11
C VAL A 73 2.19 1.97 -10.47
N THR A 74 1.98 0.94 -11.30
CA THR A 74 1.29 1.10 -12.58
C THR A 74 -0.14 1.61 -12.38
N ALA A 75 -0.90 1.01 -11.46
CA ALA A 75 -2.28 1.40 -11.19
C ALA A 75 -2.43 2.81 -10.60
N ALA A 76 -1.45 3.29 -9.85
CA ALA A 76 -1.48 4.60 -9.20
C ALA A 76 -1.07 5.75 -10.12
N THR A 77 -0.63 5.49 -11.35
CA THR A 77 -0.14 6.54 -12.27
C THR A 77 -1.19 7.65 -12.47
N PRO A 78 -0.83 8.94 -12.35
CA PRO A 78 0.52 9.51 -12.27
C PRO A 78 1.06 9.73 -10.84
N ALA A 79 0.38 9.22 -9.80
CA ALA A 79 0.86 9.33 -8.43
C ALA A 79 2.11 8.48 -8.20
N ARG A 80 2.97 8.93 -7.28
CA ARG A 80 4.09 8.13 -6.78
C ARG A 80 3.61 7.17 -5.70
N VAL A 81 4.36 6.09 -5.48
CA VAL A 81 4.07 5.11 -4.41
C VAL A 81 5.28 5.03 -3.48
N GLN A 82 5.03 5.15 -2.18
CA GLN A 82 5.96 4.73 -1.14
C GLN A 82 5.56 3.33 -0.71
N ALA A 83 6.42 2.34 -0.97
CA ALA A 83 6.17 0.95 -0.61
C ALA A 83 6.92 0.55 0.67
N SER A 84 6.34 -0.37 1.42
CA SER A 84 6.91 -0.98 2.62
C SER A 84 6.42 -2.42 2.76
N GLY A 85 7.05 -3.17 3.66
CA GLY A 85 6.73 -4.57 3.92
C GLY A 85 7.85 -5.52 3.47
N GLY A 86 8.53 -6.13 4.43
CA GLY A 86 9.54 -7.17 4.18
C GLY A 86 10.95 -6.68 3.88
N ILE A 87 11.16 -5.38 3.61
CA ILE A 87 12.49 -4.78 3.44
C ILE A 87 13.34 -4.92 4.72
N ARG A 88 14.51 -5.56 4.64
CA ARG A 88 15.42 -5.83 5.77
C ARG A 88 16.89 -5.56 5.45
N SER A 89 17.23 -5.37 4.19
CA SER A 89 18.59 -5.12 3.72
C SER A 89 18.60 -4.06 2.61
N LEU A 90 19.78 -3.65 2.17
CA LEU A 90 19.94 -2.70 1.06
C LEU A 90 19.71 -3.35 -0.31
N ASP A 91 19.74 -4.67 -0.38
CA ASP A 91 19.57 -5.44 -1.62
C ASP A 91 18.09 -5.73 -1.94
N ASP A 92 17.18 -5.47 -0.99
CA ASP A 92 15.73 -5.59 -1.12
C ASP A 92 15.10 -4.43 -1.90
#